data_AF-A0A3B4EIG1-F1
#
_entry.id   AF-A0A3B4EIG1-F1
#
_cell.length_a   1.000
_cell.length_b   1.000
_cell.length_c   1.000
_cell.angle_alpha   90.00
_cell.angle_beta   90.00
_cell.angle_gamma   90.00
#
_symmetry.space_group_name_H-M   'P 1'
#
loop_
_entity.id
_entity.type
_entity.pdbx_description
1 polymer ?
#
loop_
_entity_poly.entity_id
_entity_poly.type
_entity_poly.pdbx_seq_one_letter_code
_entity_poly.pdbx_strand_id
1 'polypeptide(L)'
;MFVSAEDSTPSFKGFTLILPAVSVGNVGQLAVDLIISTLNMPKVGHFHTDCLIPMVGNGPYSSLEQLSTNAEVYSHSDLKLAALQIRSPVLQNKGKLFRKLLVSWIKSSGFSRTVLLSSSHAYQRDDQQLKGPALRYLLSPALQDVGDTLRELGWAELEKVSVFPGINDSDKRHYIPGGGVTKGLYADCCAESVPLAVVLLFCSEGDNVPDAFTLTNHLNYWLHLLEKSPQGATPWKVPSSWRLLFGSGIPPLLF
;
A
#
# COMPACT_ATOMS: atom_id res chain seq x y z
N MET A 1 -16.88 3.81 0.31
CA MET A 1 -17.31 5.05 0.99
C MET A 1 -16.96 4.90 2.45
N PHE A 2 -16.33 5.91 3.04
CA PHE A 2 -15.93 5.86 4.44
C PHE A 2 -17.14 5.91 5.36
N VAL A 3 -17.12 5.08 6.40
CA VAL A 3 -18.12 5.00 7.47
C VAL A 3 -17.36 5.10 8.79
N SER A 4 -17.66 6.12 9.60
CA SER A 4 -17.00 6.32 10.89
C SER A 4 -17.34 5.17 11.86
N ALA A 5 -16.38 4.79 12.70
CA ALA A 5 -16.61 3.83 13.78
C ALA A 5 -17.33 4.47 14.98
N GLU A 6 -17.22 5.79 15.12
CA GLU A 6 -17.83 6.58 16.20
C GLU A 6 -18.85 7.56 15.62
N ASP A 7 -19.70 8.12 16.48
CA ASP A 7 -20.74 9.09 16.09
C ASP A 7 -20.18 10.36 15.44
N SER A 8 -18.91 10.70 15.75
CA SER A 8 -18.21 11.82 15.13
C SER A 8 -17.38 11.36 13.93
N THR A 9 -17.46 12.09 12.81
CA THR A 9 -16.64 11.79 11.63
C THR A 9 -15.25 12.41 11.82
N PRO A 10 -14.16 11.61 11.80
CA PRO A 10 -12.82 12.17 11.87
C PRO A 10 -12.53 13.04 10.64
N SER A 11 -11.85 14.15 10.86
CA SER A 11 -11.33 14.99 9.78
C SER A 11 -9.97 14.50 9.32
N PHE A 12 -9.84 14.20 8.03
CA PHE A 12 -8.56 13.83 7.42
C PHE A 12 -7.88 14.98 6.67
N LYS A 13 -8.37 16.21 6.87
CA LYS A 13 -7.87 17.37 6.14
C LYS A 13 -6.38 17.60 6.43
N GLY A 14 -5.56 17.59 5.39
CA GLY A 14 -4.12 17.75 5.49
C GLY A 14 -3.34 16.48 5.88
N PHE A 15 -4.02 15.35 6.09
CA PHE A 15 -3.36 14.08 6.43
C PHE A 15 -2.67 13.49 5.20
N THR A 16 -1.63 12.70 5.44
CA THR A 16 -1.11 11.75 4.45
C THR A 16 -1.89 10.45 4.55
N LEU A 17 -2.45 9.99 3.43
CA LEU A 17 -3.09 8.68 3.35
C LEU A 17 -2.11 7.62 2.86
N ILE A 18 -1.94 6.53 3.60
CA ILE A 18 -1.27 5.31 3.15
C ILE A 18 -2.32 4.28 2.72
N LEU A 19 -2.16 3.76 1.51
CA LEU A 19 -3.09 2.84 0.85
C LEU A 19 -2.32 1.63 0.31
N PRO A 20 -2.76 0.39 0.52
CA PRO A 20 -2.18 -0.78 -0.12
C PRO A 20 -2.91 -1.08 -1.43
N ALA A 21 -2.17 -1.52 -2.45
CA ALA A 21 -2.72 -2.29 -3.55
C ALA A 21 -2.77 -3.76 -3.16
N VAL A 22 -3.91 -4.42 -3.36
CA VAL A 22 -3.96 -5.89 -3.40
C VAL A 22 -3.23 -6.33 -4.67
N SER A 23 -1.96 -6.70 -4.50
CA SER A 23 -0.97 -6.97 -5.56
C SER A 23 -0.11 -8.18 -5.17
N VAL A 24 0.73 -8.67 -6.09
CA VAL A 24 1.55 -9.88 -5.91
C VAL A 24 2.30 -9.89 -4.57
N GLY A 25 2.26 -11.03 -3.87
CA GLY A 25 2.93 -11.18 -2.57
C GLY A 25 2.37 -10.32 -1.44
N ASN A 26 1.25 -9.61 -1.68
CA ASN A 26 0.55 -8.77 -0.69
C ASN A 26 1.47 -7.77 0.03
N VAL A 27 2.61 -7.39 -0.57
CA VAL A 27 3.67 -6.58 0.06
C VAL A 27 3.12 -5.26 0.60
N GLY A 28 2.27 -4.58 -0.18
CA GLY A 28 1.63 -3.34 0.26
C GLY A 28 0.73 -3.51 1.49
N GLN A 29 -0.04 -4.60 1.56
CA GLN A 29 -0.91 -4.89 2.70
C GLN A 29 -0.09 -5.25 3.94
N LEU A 30 0.96 -6.04 3.78
CA LEU A 30 1.90 -6.38 4.85
C LEU A 30 2.67 -5.14 5.35
N ALA A 31 3.04 -4.22 4.47
CA ALA A 31 3.67 -2.96 4.86
C ALA A 31 2.73 -2.06 5.69
N VAL A 32 1.46 -1.98 5.28
CA VAL A 32 0.42 -1.26 6.05
C VAL A 32 0.20 -1.92 7.43
N ASP A 33 0.27 -3.25 7.52
CA ASP A 33 0.21 -3.97 8.80
C ASP A 33 1.32 -3.52 9.77
N LEU A 34 2.56 -3.42 9.26
CA LEU A 34 3.70 -2.94 10.05
C LEU A 34 3.47 -1.49 10.53
N ILE A 35 2.99 -0.60 9.66
CA ILE A 35 2.75 0.81 10.00
C ILE A 35 1.69 0.91 11.10
N ILE A 36 0.53 0.26 10.91
CA ILE A 36 -0.58 0.30 11.88
C ILE A 36 -0.16 -0.30 13.22
N SER A 37 0.50 -1.46 13.19
CA SER A 37 0.91 -2.14 14.42
C SER A 37 1.99 -1.37 15.19
N THR A 38 2.95 -0.77 14.48
CA THR A 38 4.07 -0.05 15.10
C THR A 38 3.63 1.29 15.68
N LEU A 39 2.82 2.04 14.95
CA LEU A 39 2.31 3.34 15.39
C LEU A 39 1.07 3.21 16.30
N ASN A 40 0.65 1.97 16.63
CA ASN A 40 -0.53 1.68 17.44
C ASN A 40 -1.77 2.48 16.99
N MET A 41 -2.00 2.53 15.67
CA MET A 41 -3.03 3.39 15.11
C MET A 41 -4.43 2.86 15.50
N PRO A 42 -5.31 3.66 16.14
CA PRO A 42 -6.68 3.26 16.39
C PRO A 42 -7.49 3.14 15.10
N LYS A 43 -8.44 2.19 15.09
CA LYS A 43 -9.43 2.08 14.02
C LYS A 43 -10.44 3.22 14.16
N VAL A 44 -10.61 4.01 13.10
CA VAL A 44 -11.53 5.15 13.08
C VAL A 44 -12.73 4.94 12.16
N GLY A 45 -12.75 3.85 11.40
CA GLY A 45 -13.90 3.50 10.58
C GLY A 45 -13.61 2.40 9.58
N HIS A 46 -14.51 2.28 8.61
CA HIS A 46 -14.51 1.27 7.58
C HIS A 46 -14.63 1.90 6.20
N PHE A 47 -13.99 1.30 5.20
CA PHE A 47 -14.23 1.67 3.81
C PHE A 47 -15.27 0.73 3.21
N HIS A 48 -16.55 1.09 3.36
CA HIS A 48 -17.67 0.28 2.89
C HIS A 48 -17.77 0.27 1.36
N THR A 49 -17.77 -0.90 0.74
CA THR A 49 -17.91 -1.07 -0.71
C THR A 49 -18.38 -2.48 -1.05
N ASP A 50 -19.14 -2.60 -2.14
CA ASP A 50 -19.55 -3.86 -2.79
C ASP A 50 -18.48 -4.41 -3.74
N CYS A 51 -17.31 -3.77 -3.82
CA CYS A 51 -16.26 -4.13 -4.76
C CYS A 51 -15.24 -5.12 -4.21
N LEU A 52 -15.28 -5.44 -2.91
CA LEU A 52 -14.35 -6.33 -2.23
C LEU A 52 -15.07 -7.61 -1.80
N ILE A 53 -14.37 -8.75 -1.78
CA ILE A 53 -14.95 -9.99 -1.23
C ILE A 53 -15.35 -9.75 0.24
N PRO A 54 -16.58 -10.08 0.66
CA PRO A 54 -16.98 -9.97 2.05
C PRO A 54 -16.12 -10.84 2.96
N MET A 55 -15.68 -10.28 4.08
CA MET A 55 -14.85 -10.97 5.07
C MET A 55 -15.20 -10.44 6.46
N VAL A 56 -15.21 -11.34 7.44
CA VAL A 56 -15.17 -11.03 8.86
C VAL A 56 -14.15 -11.96 9.52
N GLY A 57 -13.41 -11.44 10.50
CA GLY A 57 -12.47 -12.23 11.29
C GLY A 57 -12.07 -11.50 12.57
N ASN A 58 -11.13 -12.10 13.29
CA ASN A 58 -10.57 -11.50 14.52
C ASN A 58 -9.67 -10.31 14.20
N GLY A 59 -9.55 -9.41 15.18
CA GLY A 59 -8.70 -8.23 15.13
C GLY A 59 -7.23 -8.61 14.89
N PRO A 60 -6.57 -8.05 13.86
CA PRO A 60 -5.22 -8.48 13.49
C PRO A 60 -4.12 -7.89 14.40
N TYR A 61 -4.38 -6.75 15.04
CA TYR A 61 -3.37 -5.94 15.73
C TYR A 61 -3.40 -6.03 17.27
N SER A 62 -4.52 -6.47 17.84
CA SER A 62 -4.70 -6.53 19.30
C SER A 62 -5.29 -7.87 19.71
N SER A 63 -5.02 -8.29 20.94
CA SER A 63 -5.63 -9.48 21.55
C SER A 63 -7.05 -9.23 22.06
N LEU A 64 -7.60 -8.02 21.89
CA LEU A 64 -8.97 -7.70 22.24
C LEU A 64 -9.92 -8.28 21.18
N GLU A 65 -11.12 -8.68 21.61
CA GLU A 65 -12.16 -9.25 20.77
C GLU A 65 -12.82 -8.19 19.85
N GLN A 66 -12.02 -7.61 18.95
CA GLN A 66 -12.51 -6.71 17.91
C GLN A 66 -12.69 -7.48 16.61
N LEU A 67 -13.84 -7.30 15.96
CA LEU A 67 -14.03 -7.82 14.61
C LEU A 67 -13.27 -6.96 13.60
N SER A 68 -12.63 -7.62 12.65
CA SER A 68 -12.02 -7.02 11.47
C SER A 68 -12.81 -7.39 10.21
N THR A 69 -12.94 -6.43 9.30
CA THR A 69 -13.65 -6.60 8.03
C THR A 69 -12.71 -6.46 6.83
N ASN A 70 -13.26 -6.53 5.62
CA ASN A 70 -12.50 -6.48 4.37
C ASN A 70 -11.71 -5.18 4.14
N ALA A 71 -12.18 -4.03 4.65
CA ALA A 71 -11.50 -2.75 4.49
C ALA A 71 -11.75 -1.80 5.68
N GLU A 72 -10.68 -1.44 6.38
CA GLU A 72 -10.71 -0.70 7.63
C GLU A 72 -9.77 0.50 7.57
N VAL A 73 -10.19 1.63 8.16
CA VAL A 73 -9.42 2.88 8.17
C VAL A 73 -8.93 3.13 9.58
N TYR A 74 -7.64 3.42 9.68
CA TYR A 74 -6.91 3.72 10.90
C TYR A 74 -6.32 5.12 10.78
N SER A 75 -6.16 5.84 11.89
CA SER A 75 -5.51 7.15 11.86
C SER A 75 -4.66 7.43 13.08
N HIS A 76 -3.68 8.32 12.90
CA HIS A 76 -2.82 8.84 13.95
C HIS A 76 -2.79 10.37 13.83
N SER A 77 -3.49 11.04 14.75
CA SER A 77 -3.74 12.48 14.67
C SER A 77 -2.46 13.32 14.73
N ASP A 78 -1.52 12.98 15.64
CA ASP A 78 -0.30 13.78 15.83
C ASP A 78 0.61 13.77 14.60
N LEU A 79 0.76 12.60 13.98
CA LEU A 79 1.51 12.42 12.73
C LEU A 79 0.72 12.88 11.48
N LYS A 80 -0.55 13.26 11.63
CA LYS A 80 -1.50 13.52 10.53
C LYS A 80 -1.44 12.41 9.48
N LEU A 81 -1.51 11.17 9.95
CA LEU A 81 -1.41 9.97 9.11
C LEU A 81 -2.73 9.21 9.14
N ALA A 82 -3.19 8.77 7.99
CA ALA A 82 -4.28 7.81 7.86
C ALA A 82 -3.80 6.59 7.08
N ALA A 83 -4.31 5.42 7.42
CA ALA A 83 -4.01 4.18 6.71
C ALA A 83 -5.32 3.46 6.39
N LEU A 84 -5.53 3.12 5.11
CA LEU A 84 -6.55 2.14 4.72
C LEU A 84 -5.88 0.77 4.73
N GLN A 85 -6.43 -0.21 5.44
CA GLN A 85 -6.04 -1.61 5.29
C GLN A 85 -7.11 -2.37 4.51
N ILE A 86 -6.69 -3.16 3.52
CA ILE A 86 -7.57 -4.01 2.72
C ILE A 86 -7.16 -5.47 2.99
N ARG A 87 -8.11 -6.33 3.33
CA ARG A 87 -7.87 -7.73 3.70
C ARG A 87 -8.37 -8.74 2.68
N SER A 88 -9.23 -8.31 1.74
CA SER A 88 -9.78 -9.18 0.72
C SER A 88 -9.56 -8.62 -0.69
N PRO A 89 -9.51 -9.48 -1.71
CA PRO A 89 -9.29 -9.03 -3.07
C PRO A 89 -10.50 -8.29 -3.63
N VAL A 90 -10.24 -7.48 -4.65
CA VAL A 90 -11.28 -6.80 -5.42
C VAL A 90 -12.01 -7.84 -6.28
N LEU A 91 -13.33 -7.82 -6.24
CA LEU A 91 -14.18 -8.67 -7.07
C LEU A 91 -13.90 -8.45 -8.55
N GLN A 92 -13.97 -9.53 -9.33
CA GLN A 92 -13.77 -9.49 -10.77
C GLN A 92 -14.71 -8.46 -11.40
N ASN A 93 -14.22 -7.69 -12.37
CA ASN A 93 -14.94 -6.61 -13.07
C ASN A 93 -15.35 -5.39 -12.21
N LYS A 94 -15.13 -5.40 -10.90
CA LYS A 94 -15.41 -4.25 -10.01
C LYS A 94 -14.23 -3.30 -9.84
N GLY A 95 -13.06 -3.64 -10.39
CA GLY A 95 -11.83 -2.83 -10.28
C GLY A 95 -11.99 -1.36 -10.67
N LYS A 96 -12.70 -1.05 -11.77
CA LYS A 96 -12.91 0.36 -12.19
C LYS A 96 -13.79 1.12 -11.20
N LEU A 97 -14.86 0.49 -10.71
CA LEU A 97 -15.76 1.09 -9.72
C LEU A 97 -15.03 1.34 -8.40
N PHE A 98 -14.25 0.35 -7.93
CA PHE A 98 -13.47 0.46 -6.70
C PHE A 98 -12.52 1.67 -6.74
N ARG A 99 -11.78 1.85 -7.83
CA ARG A 99 -10.88 3.00 -8.00
C ARG A 99 -11.63 4.33 -8.01
N LYS A 100 -12.76 4.43 -8.72
CA LYS A 100 -13.60 5.62 -8.70
C LYS A 100 -14.05 5.97 -7.28
N LEU A 101 -14.43 4.97 -6.48
CA LEU A 101 -14.81 5.15 -5.08
C LEU A 101 -13.63 5.62 -4.22
N LEU A 102 -12.42 5.06 -4.42
CA LEU A 102 -11.21 5.51 -3.72
C LEU A 102 -10.87 6.95 -4.07
N VAL A 103 -10.80 7.30 -5.36
CA VAL A 103 -10.51 8.66 -5.83
C VAL A 103 -11.51 9.66 -5.26
N SER A 104 -12.81 9.33 -5.31
CA SER A 104 -13.87 10.16 -4.73
C SER A 104 -13.66 10.40 -3.23
N TRP A 105 -13.36 9.34 -2.48
CA TRP A 105 -13.09 9.43 -1.04
C TRP A 105 -11.83 10.24 -0.72
N ILE A 106 -10.74 10.04 -1.47
CA ILE A 106 -9.50 10.78 -1.27
C ILE A 106 -9.74 12.28 -1.43
N LYS A 107 -10.46 12.66 -2.49
CA LYS A 107 -10.80 14.05 -2.79
C LYS A 107 -11.73 14.66 -1.73
N SER A 108 -12.80 13.96 -1.37
CA SER A 108 -13.78 14.49 -0.40
C SER A 108 -13.20 14.60 1.03
N SER A 109 -12.20 13.78 1.37
CA SER A 109 -11.56 13.79 2.69
C SER A 109 -10.48 14.86 2.86
N GLY A 110 -9.99 15.44 1.76
CA GLY A 110 -9.02 16.55 1.81
C GLY A 110 -7.61 16.15 2.26
N PHE A 111 -7.17 14.92 1.95
CA PHE A 111 -5.79 14.48 2.19
C PHE A 111 -4.79 15.40 1.48
N SER A 112 -3.67 15.72 2.13
CA SER A 112 -2.61 16.53 1.53
C SER A 112 -1.83 15.76 0.46
N ARG A 113 -1.62 14.46 0.69
CA ARG A 113 -1.01 13.52 -0.26
C ARG A 113 -1.49 12.10 0.02
N THR A 114 -1.43 11.26 -0.99
CA THR A 114 -1.72 9.83 -0.90
C THR A 114 -0.51 9.02 -1.34
N VAL A 115 -0.17 7.97 -0.61
CA VAL A 115 0.90 7.03 -0.95
C VAL A 115 0.30 5.64 -1.13
N LEU A 116 0.36 5.13 -2.36
CA LEU A 116 -0.04 3.77 -2.71
C LEU A 116 1.16 2.83 -2.62
N LEU A 117 1.10 1.89 -1.68
CA LEU A 117 2.07 0.81 -1.50
C LEU A 117 1.68 -0.38 -2.38
N SER A 118 2.56 -0.79 -3.28
CA SER A 118 2.27 -1.79 -4.31
C SER A 118 3.45 -2.71 -4.55
N SER A 119 3.23 -3.73 -5.38
CA SER A 119 4.25 -4.66 -5.85
C SER A 119 4.02 -5.07 -7.30
N SER A 120 5.04 -5.66 -7.91
CA SER A 120 4.97 -6.23 -9.26
C SER A 120 5.85 -7.47 -9.39
N HIS A 121 5.54 -8.35 -10.35
CA HIS A 121 6.26 -9.60 -10.54
C HIS A 121 7.73 -9.36 -10.88
N ALA A 122 8.64 -9.84 -10.03
CA ALA A 122 10.08 -9.69 -10.23
C ALA A 122 10.60 -10.43 -11.47
N TYR A 123 9.98 -11.55 -11.85
CA TYR A 123 10.37 -12.33 -13.03
C TYR A 123 9.99 -11.68 -14.37
N GLN A 124 9.28 -10.54 -14.36
CA GLN A 124 8.92 -9.79 -15.56
C GLN A 124 9.65 -8.45 -15.66
N ARG A 125 10.72 -8.27 -14.87
CA ARG A 125 11.60 -7.10 -14.96
C ARG A 125 12.39 -7.12 -16.26
N ASP A 126 12.62 -5.94 -16.81
CA ASP A 126 13.57 -5.75 -17.91
C ASP A 126 15.02 -5.56 -17.40
N ASP A 127 15.98 -5.54 -18.33
CA ASP A 127 17.40 -5.41 -18.02
C ASP A 127 17.76 -4.09 -17.32
N GLN A 128 17.00 -3.02 -17.55
CA GLN A 128 17.20 -1.74 -16.85
C GLN A 128 16.74 -1.86 -15.41
N GLN A 129 15.62 -2.54 -15.21
CA GLN A 129 15.05 -2.78 -13.91
C GLN A 129 15.93 -3.67 -13.06
N LEU A 130 16.64 -4.64 -13.64
CA LEU A 130 17.59 -5.50 -12.92
C LEU A 130 18.81 -4.73 -12.37
N LYS A 131 19.10 -3.52 -12.88
CA LYS A 131 20.16 -2.66 -12.38
C LYS A 131 19.64 -1.76 -11.25
N GLY A 132 20.39 -1.70 -10.15
CA GLY A 132 20.07 -0.82 -9.02
C GLY A 132 18.97 -1.36 -8.10
N PRO A 133 18.28 -0.48 -7.34
CA PRO A 133 17.32 -0.90 -6.34
C PRO A 133 16.11 -1.60 -6.96
N ALA A 134 15.47 -2.52 -6.23
CA ALA A 134 14.23 -3.17 -6.68
C ALA A 134 12.98 -2.29 -6.50
N LEU A 135 13.10 -1.18 -5.76
CA LEU A 135 12.02 -0.24 -5.54
C LEU A 135 11.89 0.73 -6.73
N ARG A 136 10.64 1.01 -7.11
CA ARG A 136 10.26 2.02 -8.10
C ARG A 136 9.19 2.94 -7.56
N TYR A 137 9.11 4.14 -8.11
CA TYR A 137 8.02 5.07 -7.80
C TYR A 137 7.35 5.64 -9.04
N LEU A 138 6.11 6.12 -8.87
CA LEU A 138 5.42 6.99 -9.82
C LEU A 138 4.81 8.16 -9.06
N LEU A 139 4.79 9.35 -9.66
CA LEU A 139 4.16 10.54 -9.08
C LEU A 139 3.07 11.05 -10.02
N SER A 140 1.88 11.34 -9.49
CA SER A 140 0.89 12.07 -10.26
C SER A 140 1.37 13.50 -10.51
N PRO A 141 0.85 14.21 -11.54
CA PRO A 141 1.21 15.61 -11.80
C PRO A 141 1.04 16.52 -10.57
N ALA A 142 0.06 16.23 -9.72
CA ALA A 142 -0.25 16.99 -8.52
C ALA A 142 0.74 16.78 -7.35
N LEU A 143 1.73 15.89 -7.49
CA LEU A 143 2.74 15.59 -6.47
C LEU A 143 4.16 15.50 -7.09
N GLN A 144 4.43 16.24 -8.16
CA GLN A 144 5.74 16.22 -8.82
C GLN A 144 6.85 16.91 -8.00
N ASP A 145 6.46 17.80 -7.09
CA ASP A 145 7.35 18.58 -6.22
C ASP A 145 8.23 17.71 -5.31
N VAL A 146 7.80 16.49 -4.97
CA VAL A 146 8.60 15.55 -4.15
C VAL A 146 9.61 14.73 -4.97
N GLY A 147 9.61 14.85 -6.30
CA GLY A 147 10.40 14.02 -7.20
C GLY A 147 11.91 14.10 -6.93
N ASP A 148 12.44 15.29 -6.66
CA ASP A 148 13.87 15.47 -6.39
C ASP A 148 14.26 14.85 -5.04
N THR A 149 13.42 14.99 -4.01
CA THR A 149 13.62 14.31 -2.72
C THR A 149 13.67 12.78 -2.88
N LEU A 150 12.80 12.20 -3.70
CA LEU A 150 12.83 10.74 -3.93
C LEU A 150 14.10 10.29 -4.67
N ARG A 151 14.60 11.11 -5.60
CA ARG A 151 15.87 10.85 -6.31
C ARG A 151 17.08 10.96 -5.38
N GLU A 152 17.09 11.93 -4.46
CA GLU A 152 18.11 12.07 -3.42
C GLU A 152 18.13 10.88 -2.46
N LEU A 153 16.98 10.26 -2.20
CA LEU A 153 16.86 8.99 -1.49
C LEU A 153 17.29 7.77 -2.32
N GLY A 154 17.76 7.97 -3.55
CA GLY A 154 18.23 6.94 -4.46
C GLY A 154 17.12 6.11 -5.10
N TRP A 155 15.87 6.58 -5.09
CA TRP A 155 14.76 5.86 -5.72
C TRP A 155 14.74 6.11 -7.22
N ALA A 156 14.37 5.08 -7.97
CA ALA A 156 14.21 5.17 -9.42
C ALA A 156 12.73 5.30 -9.79
N GLU A 157 12.42 6.19 -10.74
CA GLU A 157 11.08 6.28 -11.33
C GLU A 157 10.80 5.02 -12.17
N LEU A 158 9.55 4.54 -12.16
CA LEU A 158 9.17 3.35 -12.93
C LEU A 158 9.25 3.64 -14.44
N GLU A 159 10.04 2.83 -15.10
CA GLU A 159 10.30 2.89 -16.53
C GLU A 159 9.02 2.63 -17.34
N LYS A 160 8.93 3.27 -18.52
CA LYS A 160 7.89 2.95 -19.50
C LYS A 160 8.43 1.92 -20.47
N VAL A 161 7.69 0.84 -20.65
CA VAL A 161 8.05 -0.26 -21.55
C VAL A 161 7.34 -0.08 -22.89
N SER A 162 8.03 -0.37 -23.99
CA SER A 162 7.42 -0.41 -25.33
C SER A 162 6.36 -1.51 -25.38
N VAL A 163 5.17 -1.21 -25.91
CA VAL A 163 4.08 -2.21 -26.00
C VAL A 163 4.47 -3.37 -26.92
N PHE A 164 5.26 -3.09 -27.96
CA PHE A 164 5.78 -4.08 -28.90
C PHE A 164 7.29 -3.88 -29.08
N PRO A 165 8.11 -4.46 -28.17
CA PRO A 165 9.57 -4.37 -28.27
C PRO A 165 10.05 -4.84 -29.64
N GLY A 166 10.87 -4.01 -30.31
CA GLY A 166 11.43 -4.32 -31.63
C GLY A 166 10.52 -4.04 -32.83
N ILE A 167 9.26 -3.61 -32.62
CA ILE A 167 8.32 -3.25 -33.70
C ILE A 167 8.01 -1.75 -33.69
N ASN A 168 7.68 -1.19 -32.51
CA ASN A 168 7.35 0.22 -32.38
C ASN A 168 7.71 0.76 -30.98
N ASP A 169 8.72 1.63 -30.92
CA ASP A 169 9.18 2.26 -29.67
C ASP A 169 8.52 3.61 -29.36
N SER A 170 7.64 4.10 -30.22
CA SER A 170 6.91 5.35 -29.96
C SER A 170 5.84 5.19 -28.88
N ASP A 171 5.26 3.99 -28.76
CA ASP A 171 4.10 3.72 -27.90
C ASP A 171 4.54 3.05 -26.60
N LYS A 172 4.99 3.86 -25.63
CA LYS A 172 5.50 3.41 -24.33
C LYS A 172 4.47 3.59 -23.22
N ARG A 173 4.33 2.58 -22.35
CA ARG A 173 3.34 2.59 -21.26
C ARG A 173 3.96 2.03 -19.97
N HIS A 174 3.46 2.48 -18.82
CA HIS A 174 3.80 1.82 -17.55
C HIS A 174 3.27 0.39 -17.57
N TYR A 175 4.12 -0.56 -17.19
CA TYR A 175 3.82 -1.98 -17.12
C TYR A 175 4.03 -2.44 -15.68
N ILE A 176 2.95 -2.91 -15.04
CA ILE A 176 2.92 -3.30 -13.63
C ILE A 176 2.17 -4.63 -13.50
N PRO A 177 2.75 -5.74 -13.99
CA PRO A 177 2.10 -7.03 -13.88
C PRO A 177 1.99 -7.46 -12.41
N GLY A 178 0.88 -8.11 -12.06
CA GLY A 178 0.58 -8.45 -10.65
C GLY A 178 0.24 -7.23 -9.77
N GLY A 179 0.25 -6.00 -10.29
CA GLY A 179 0.01 -4.78 -9.51
C GLY A 179 -1.45 -4.50 -9.14
N GLY A 180 -2.38 -5.41 -9.42
CA GLY A 180 -3.81 -5.24 -9.15
C GLY A 180 -4.37 -3.95 -9.76
N VAL A 181 -4.97 -3.10 -8.93
CA VAL A 181 -5.59 -1.83 -9.36
C VAL A 181 -4.59 -0.69 -9.57
N THR A 182 -3.30 -0.87 -9.27
CA THR A 182 -2.27 0.18 -9.20
C THR A 182 -2.20 1.05 -10.44
N LYS A 183 -2.00 0.44 -11.61
CA LYS A 183 -1.87 1.18 -12.89
C LYS A 183 -3.11 2.01 -13.19
N GLY A 184 -4.29 1.42 -12.96
CA GLY A 184 -5.56 2.13 -13.17
C GLY A 184 -5.75 3.27 -12.18
N LEU A 185 -5.36 3.08 -10.91
CA LEU A 185 -5.57 4.08 -9.86
C LEU A 185 -4.64 5.26 -10.08
N TYR A 186 -3.39 4.98 -10.46
CA TYR A 186 -2.44 6.00 -10.90
C TYR A 186 -3.01 6.84 -12.05
N ALA A 187 -3.52 6.20 -13.11
CA ALA A 187 -4.11 6.91 -14.24
C ALA A 187 -5.34 7.76 -13.84
N ASP A 188 -6.24 7.20 -13.03
CA ASP A 188 -7.42 7.91 -12.54
C ASP A 188 -7.01 9.12 -11.66
N CYS A 189 -6.01 8.97 -10.78
CA CYS A 189 -5.48 10.05 -9.95
C CYS A 189 -4.78 11.14 -10.77
N CYS A 190 -4.04 10.77 -11.83
CA CYS A 190 -3.45 11.74 -12.75
C CYS A 190 -4.52 12.57 -13.47
N ALA A 191 -5.59 11.93 -13.95
CA ALA A 191 -6.70 12.61 -14.63
C ALA A 191 -7.50 13.53 -13.68
N GLU A 192 -7.67 13.10 -12.42
CA GLU A 192 -8.49 13.79 -11.41
C GLU A 192 -7.69 14.76 -10.53
N SER A 193 -6.41 14.98 -10.84
CA SER A 193 -5.46 15.84 -10.11
C SER A 193 -5.34 15.49 -8.61
N VAL A 194 -5.36 14.19 -8.30
CA VAL A 194 -5.14 13.70 -6.93
C VAL A 194 -3.64 13.58 -6.66
N PRO A 195 -3.09 14.17 -5.58
CA PRO A 195 -1.68 14.06 -5.22
C PRO A 195 -1.37 12.63 -4.76
N LEU A 196 -0.78 11.83 -5.66
CA LEU A 196 -0.52 10.41 -5.46
C LEU A 196 0.95 10.10 -5.74
N ALA A 197 1.59 9.43 -4.80
CA ALA A 197 2.82 8.67 -5.04
C ALA A 197 2.49 7.18 -5.04
N VAL A 198 2.93 6.45 -6.06
CA VAL A 198 2.97 4.99 -6.02
C VAL A 198 4.39 4.60 -5.61
N VAL A 199 4.51 3.73 -4.61
CA VAL A 199 5.78 3.13 -4.20
C VAL A 199 5.64 1.63 -4.37
N LEU A 200 6.49 1.07 -5.23
CA LEU A 200 6.36 -0.29 -5.73
C LEU A 200 7.64 -1.07 -5.53
N LEU A 201 7.51 -2.31 -5.06
CA LEU A 201 8.63 -3.26 -4.99
C LEU A 201 8.42 -4.42 -5.97
N PHE A 202 9.46 -4.79 -6.71
CA PHE A 202 9.44 -6.04 -7.46
C PHE A 202 9.64 -7.23 -6.52
N CYS A 203 8.71 -8.18 -6.51
CA CYS A 203 8.80 -9.38 -5.67
C CYS A 203 8.31 -10.65 -6.39
N SER A 204 8.68 -11.80 -5.85
CA SER A 204 8.11 -13.10 -6.19
C SER A 204 7.05 -13.48 -5.16
N GLU A 205 6.16 -14.41 -5.46
CA GLU A 205 5.25 -14.95 -4.44
C GLU A 205 6.01 -15.83 -3.43
N GLY A 206 5.49 -15.89 -2.20
CA GLY A 206 6.03 -16.71 -1.13
C GLY A 206 6.00 -15.98 0.21
N ASP A 207 7.09 -16.11 0.97
CA ASP A 207 7.28 -15.32 2.18
C ASP A 207 7.78 -13.91 1.83
N ASN A 208 6.85 -12.97 1.76
CA ASN A 208 7.11 -11.56 1.47
C ASN A 208 7.21 -10.69 2.72
N VAL A 209 7.41 -11.28 3.90
CA VAL A 209 7.71 -10.52 5.12
C VAL A 209 8.94 -9.60 4.92
N PRO A 210 10.09 -10.08 4.40
CA PRO A 210 11.27 -9.21 4.20
C PRO A 210 11.01 -8.06 3.20
N ASP A 211 10.19 -8.32 2.18
CA ASP A 211 9.80 -7.32 1.19
C ASP A 211 8.94 -6.21 1.81
N ALA A 212 8.01 -6.58 2.71
CA ALA A 212 7.21 -5.62 3.46
C ALA A 212 8.08 -4.72 4.34
N PHE A 213 9.03 -5.30 5.08
CA PHE A 213 9.99 -4.52 5.88
C PHE A 213 10.82 -3.58 5.00
N THR A 214 11.28 -4.05 3.85
CA THR A 214 12.04 -3.24 2.88
C THR A 214 11.22 -2.06 2.40
N LEU A 215 9.98 -2.29 1.95
CA LEU A 215 9.08 -1.24 1.47
C LEU A 215 8.79 -0.21 2.57
N THR A 216 8.51 -0.65 3.80
CA THR A 216 8.22 0.25 4.92
C THR A 216 9.45 1.04 5.37
N ASN A 217 10.64 0.44 5.34
CA ASN A 217 11.90 1.16 5.62
C ASN A 217 12.16 2.28 4.62
N HIS A 218 11.97 2.01 3.33
CA HIS A 218 12.05 3.05 2.31
C HIS A 218 11.03 4.16 2.59
N LEU A 219 9.77 3.80 2.85
CA LEU A 219 8.74 4.79 3.18
C LEU A 219 9.14 5.65 4.39
N ASN A 220 9.76 5.08 5.41
CA ASN A 220 10.22 5.81 6.59
C ASN A 220 11.40 6.75 6.31
N TYR A 221 12.26 6.45 5.35
CA TYR A 221 13.29 7.41 4.91
C TYR A 221 12.68 8.65 4.26
N TRP A 222 11.50 8.53 3.64
CA TRP A 222 10.81 9.64 3.02
C TRP A 222 9.88 10.38 4.00
N LEU A 223 9.07 9.65 4.77
CA LEU A 223 8.02 10.23 5.61
C LEU A 223 8.44 10.45 7.06
N HIS A 224 9.61 9.95 7.49
CA HIS A 224 10.13 10.10 8.84
C HIS A 224 9.12 9.70 9.93
N LEU A 225 8.43 8.58 9.73
CA LEU A 225 7.39 8.07 10.64
C LEU A 225 7.94 7.63 12.00
N LEU A 226 9.19 7.14 12.01
CA LEU A 226 9.87 6.61 13.18
C LEU A 226 11.33 7.06 13.20
N GLU A 227 11.82 7.37 14.40
CA GLU A 227 13.23 7.52 14.67
C GLU A 227 13.95 6.16 14.58
N LYS A 228 15.20 6.18 14.13
CA LYS A 228 16.04 4.98 14.13
C LYS A 228 16.48 4.67 15.56
N SER A 229 16.55 3.39 15.91
CA SER A 229 17.14 2.99 17.18
C SER A 229 18.62 3.38 17.25
N PRO A 230 19.23 3.45 18.44
CA PRO A 230 20.67 3.65 18.59
C PRO A 230 21.53 2.62 17.84
N GLN A 231 20.98 1.43 17.55
CA GLN A 231 21.62 0.39 16.75
C GLN A 231 21.38 0.54 15.23
N GLY A 232 20.73 1.62 14.79
CA GLY A 232 20.47 1.95 13.40
C GLY A 232 19.27 1.24 12.76
N ALA A 233 18.56 0.38 13.51
CA ALA A 233 17.41 -0.35 13.01
C ALA A 233 16.11 0.42 13.28
N THR A 234 15.18 0.38 12.32
CA THR A 234 13.82 0.91 12.53
C THR A 234 12.99 -0.11 13.31
N PRO A 235 12.39 0.24 14.45
CA PRO A 235 11.74 -0.72 15.34
C PRO A 235 10.31 -1.08 14.87
N TRP A 236 10.17 -1.64 13.66
CA TRP A 236 8.87 -2.10 13.18
C TRP A 236 8.36 -3.27 14.00
N LYS A 237 7.09 -3.19 14.41
CA LYS A 237 6.34 -4.22 15.11
C LYS A 237 5.51 -5.02 14.12
N VAL A 238 5.68 -6.33 14.14
CA VAL A 238 4.79 -7.26 13.43
C VAL A 238 3.46 -7.39 14.19
N PRO A 239 2.31 -7.45 13.49
CA PRO A 239 1.02 -7.63 14.14
C PRO A 239 0.88 -9.05 14.71
N SER A 240 0.03 -9.22 15.73
CA SER A 240 -0.21 -10.53 16.35
C SER A 240 -0.75 -11.58 15.39
N SER A 241 -1.50 -11.16 14.36
CA SER A 241 -2.01 -12.05 13.31
C SER A 241 -0.89 -12.78 12.56
N TRP A 242 0.31 -12.23 12.51
CA TRP A 242 1.42 -12.86 11.78
C TRP A 242 1.97 -14.11 12.48
N ARG A 243 1.63 -14.32 13.75
CA ARG A 243 2.06 -15.50 14.53
C ARG A 243 1.67 -16.83 13.88
N LEU A 244 0.59 -16.85 13.10
CA LEU A 244 0.03 -18.05 12.48
C LEU A 244 0.08 -18.00 10.93
N LEU A 245 0.96 -17.19 10.33
CA LEU A 245 1.14 -17.14 8.87
C LEU A 245 1.42 -18.51 8.26
N PHE A 246 2.17 -19.35 8.98
CA PHE A 246 2.53 -20.71 8.58
C PHE A 246 1.70 -21.79 9.32
N GLY A 247 0.54 -21.41 9.88
CA GLY A 247 -0.32 -22.29 10.68
C GLY A 247 0.14 -22.45 12.14
N SER A 248 -0.61 -23.22 12.92
CA SER A 248 -0.40 -23.43 14.37
C SER A 248 0.58 -24.56 14.70
N GLY A 249 1.55 -24.82 13.81
CA GLY A 249 2.41 -26.00 13.87
C GLY A 249 1.72 -27.26 13.35
N ILE A 250 2.50 -28.33 13.18
CA ILE A 250 1.98 -29.63 12.73
C ILE A 250 1.26 -30.28 13.92
N PRO A 251 0.01 -30.74 13.77
CA PRO A 251 -0.66 -31.53 14.79
C PRO A 251 0.27 -32.65 15.31
N PRO A 252 0.51 -32.76 16.63
CA PRO A 252 1.36 -33.81 17.19
C PRO A 252 0.93 -35.23 16.79
N LEU A 253 -0.35 -35.40 16.43
CA LEU A 253 -0.95 -36.65 15.96
C LEU A 253 -0.50 -37.10 14.56
N LEU A 254 0.25 -36.26 13.83
CA LEU A 254 0.80 -36.60 12.50
C LEU A 254 2.22 -37.17 12.57
N PHE A 255 2.79 -37.35 13.77
CA PHE A 255 4.09 -37.97 14.03
C PHE A 255 3.99 -39.13 15.02
#